data_AF-B9TN11-F1
#
_entry.id   AF-B9TN11-F1
#
_cell.length_a   1.000
_cell.length_b   1.000
_cell.length_c   1.000
_cell.angle_alpha   90.00
_cell.angle_beta   90.00
_cell.angle_gamma   90.00
#
_symmetry.space_group_name_H-M   'P 1'
#
loop_
_entity.id
_entity.type
_entity.pdbx_description
1 polymer ?
#
loop_
_entity_poly.entity_id
_entity_poly.type
_entity_poly.pdbx_seq_one_letter_code
_entity_poly.pdbx_strand_id
1 'polypeptide(L)'
;LDVNNGANHLHGGTGGFHRQLWAAETFTTPRSVGLILTHVSPDGDQGYPGTAEVTAIYELRNDNELRIAFHAIADKATPINLTNHAYFNLAGKGDILGHQLTIFGDAYTPVDAGLIPAGLPAPVAGTPFDFRTPRAIGERIGQQDAQLGFGSGYDHNFMLNKSADKAMEVAARVVDPASGRVLEVVSQEPGIQFYSGNFLDDSVSGKG
;
A
#
# COMPACT_ATOMS: atom_id res chain seq x y z
N LEU A 1 9.32 -11.80 16.69
CA LEU A 1 9.54 -11.57 15.25
C LEU A 1 10.95 -11.03 15.06
N ASP A 2 11.54 -11.24 13.89
CA ASP A 2 12.85 -10.68 13.49
C ASP A 2 12.90 -9.14 13.63
N VAL A 3 14.07 -8.53 13.77
CA VAL A 3 14.19 -7.06 13.86
C VAL A 3 15.04 -6.57 12.70
N ASN A 4 14.46 -5.76 11.81
CA ASN A 4 15.09 -5.35 10.56
C ASN A 4 14.99 -3.85 10.25
N ASN A 5 14.35 -3.05 11.10
CA ASN A 5 14.29 -1.60 10.96
C ASN A 5 14.40 -0.91 12.33
N GLY A 6 15.63 -0.57 12.74
CA GLY A 6 15.89 -0.08 14.09
C GLY A 6 15.51 -1.14 15.14
N ALA A 7 14.54 -0.84 16.00
CA ALA A 7 13.98 -1.79 16.97
C ALA A 7 12.72 -2.52 16.47
N ASN A 8 12.32 -2.31 15.22
CA ASN A 8 11.02 -2.71 14.68
C ASN A 8 11.10 -3.90 13.70
N HIS A 9 9.97 -4.58 13.54
CA HIS A 9 9.75 -5.63 12.54
C HIS A 9 8.96 -5.05 11.36
N LEU A 10 9.66 -4.71 10.28
CA LEU A 10 9.11 -4.06 9.09
C LEU A 10 8.94 -5.08 7.96
N HIS A 11 7.76 -5.06 7.31
CA HIS A 11 7.45 -5.82 6.09
C HIS A 11 7.76 -7.33 6.16
N GLY A 12 7.51 -7.94 7.31
CA GLY A 12 7.70 -9.37 7.51
C GLY A 12 9.14 -9.80 7.77
N GLY A 13 10.07 -8.87 8.07
CA GLY A 13 11.44 -9.19 8.48
C GLY A 13 12.46 -9.22 7.34
N THR A 14 13.71 -9.54 7.67
CA THR A 14 14.84 -9.56 6.72
C THR A 14 14.67 -10.55 5.57
N GLY A 15 13.92 -11.64 5.81
CA GLY A 15 13.55 -12.66 4.84
C GLY A 15 12.07 -12.65 4.47
N GLY A 16 11.36 -11.53 4.62
CA GLY A 16 9.94 -11.45 4.33
C GLY A 16 9.56 -11.88 2.90
N PHE A 17 8.27 -12.12 2.67
CA PHE A 17 7.70 -12.66 1.43
C PHE A 17 8.16 -12.03 0.12
N HIS A 18 8.49 -10.73 0.13
CA HIS A 18 9.02 -10.01 -1.03
C HIS A 18 10.41 -10.48 -1.51
N ARG A 19 11.11 -11.31 -0.72
CA ARG A 19 12.44 -11.89 -1.04
C ARG A 19 12.39 -13.39 -1.33
N GLN A 20 11.23 -14.00 -1.20
CA GLN A 20 11.07 -15.44 -1.39
C GLN A 20 10.82 -15.77 -2.86
N LEU A 21 11.21 -16.98 -3.28
CA LEU A 21 10.79 -17.52 -4.56
C LEU A 21 9.43 -18.20 -4.40
N TRP A 22 8.45 -17.77 -5.19
CA TRP A 22 7.09 -18.29 -5.16
C TRP A 22 6.92 -19.32 -6.27
N ALA A 23 6.15 -20.38 -5.99
CA ALA A 23 5.63 -21.25 -7.04
C ALA A 23 4.65 -20.44 -7.89
N ALA A 24 4.72 -20.60 -9.21
CA ALA A 24 3.96 -19.78 -10.14
C ALA A 24 3.14 -20.64 -11.11
N GLU A 25 1.86 -20.33 -11.23
CA GLU A 25 0.95 -20.91 -12.22
C GLU A 25 0.22 -19.80 -12.97
N THR A 26 0.16 -19.88 -14.30
CA THR A 26 -0.58 -18.92 -15.13
C THR A 26 -1.93 -19.47 -15.51
N PHE A 27 -2.93 -18.59 -15.65
CA PHE A 27 -4.22 -18.94 -16.23
C PHE A 27 -4.65 -17.93 -17.29
N THR A 28 -5.60 -18.34 -18.12
CA THR A 28 -6.23 -17.49 -19.13
C THR A 28 -7.72 -17.77 -19.15
N THR A 29 -8.50 -16.71 -19.22
CA THR A 29 -9.95 -16.76 -19.43
C THR A 29 -10.28 -15.98 -20.71
N PRO A 30 -11.52 -16.05 -21.23
CA PRO A 30 -11.93 -15.21 -22.35
C PRO A 30 -11.84 -13.68 -22.06
N ARG A 31 -11.73 -13.27 -20.80
CA ARG A 31 -11.76 -11.84 -20.39
C ARG A 31 -10.51 -11.38 -19.64
N SER A 32 -9.56 -12.26 -19.35
CA SER A 32 -8.41 -11.95 -18.51
C SER A 32 -7.27 -12.94 -18.68
N VAL A 33 -6.08 -12.51 -18.31
CA VAL A 33 -4.92 -13.36 -18.06
C VAL A 33 -4.49 -13.17 -16.62
N GLY A 34 -3.89 -14.19 -16.00
CA GLY A 34 -3.45 -14.05 -14.63
C GLY A 34 -2.36 -15.01 -14.22
N LEU A 35 -1.85 -14.73 -13.02
CA LEU A 35 -0.74 -15.39 -12.37
C LEU A 35 -1.13 -15.66 -10.91
N ILE A 36 -1.08 -16.93 -10.54
CA ILE A 36 -1.23 -17.42 -9.16
C ILE A 36 0.19 -17.67 -8.65
N LEU A 37 0.52 -17.01 -7.55
CA LEU A 37 1.77 -17.21 -6.83
C LEU A 37 1.45 -17.87 -5.50
N THR A 38 2.11 -18.98 -5.18
CA THR A 38 1.96 -19.68 -3.89
C THR A 38 3.30 -19.83 -3.19
N HIS A 39 3.31 -19.61 -1.87
CA HIS A 39 4.46 -19.79 -1.01
C HIS A 39 4.06 -20.41 0.34
N VAL A 40 4.89 -21.32 0.85
CA VAL A 40 4.71 -21.94 2.16
C VAL A 40 5.80 -21.40 3.08
N SER A 41 5.38 -20.62 4.08
CA SER A 41 6.23 -20.11 5.15
C SER A 41 6.19 -21.11 6.30
N PRO A 42 7.32 -21.75 6.66
CA PRO A 42 7.34 -22.77 7.71
C PRO A 42 7.17 -22.17 9.12
N ASP A 43 6.73 -22.99 10.08
CA ASP A 43 6.67 -22.62 11.50
C ASP A 43 7.99 -22.01 11.99
N GLY A 44 7.90 -20.80 12.56
CA GLY A 44 9.03 -20.04 13.06
C GLY A 44 9.74 -19.16 12.02
N ASP A 45 9.31 -19.14 10.75
CA ASP A 45 9.89 -18.25 9.73
C ASP A 45 9.71 -16.78 10.13
N GLN A 46 10.81 -16.03 10.11
CA GLN A 46 10.90 -14.65 10.64
C GLN A 46 10.37 -14.48 12.08
N GLY A 47 10.23 -15.59 12.81
CA GLY A 47 9.67 -15.69 14.16
C GLY A 47 8.14 -15.77 14.23
N TYR A 48 7.42 -15.94 13.12
CA TYR A 48 5.96 -16.11 13.11
C TYR A 48 5.57 -17.54 13.55
N PRO A 49 4.53 -17.72 14.39
CA PRO A 49 4.04 -19.04 14.74
C PRO A 49 3.30 -19.73 13.57
N GLY A 50 3.46 -21.04 13.47
CA GLY A 50 2.72 -21.89 12.53
C GLY A 50 3.26 -21.86 11.11
N THR A 51 2.96 -22.93 10.38
CA THR A 51 3.14 -22.95 8.93
C THR A 51 2.00 -22.14 8.30
N ALA A 52 2.33 -21.23 7.39
CA ALA A 52 1.35 -20.47 6.62
C ALA A 52 1.54 -20.73 5.12
N GLU A 53 0.48 -21.20 4.46
CA GLU A 53 0.38 -21.22 3.00
C GLU A 53 -0.25 -19.91 2.55
N VAL A 54 0.46 -19.15 1.72
CA VAL A 54 0.04 -17.84 1.22
C VAL A 54 -0.05 -17.89 -0.30
N THR A 55 -1.14 -17.35 -0.83
CA THR A 55 -1.39 -17.22 -2.26
C THR A 55 -1.63 -15.75 -2.61
N ALA A 56 -0.93 -15.26 -3.63
CA ALA A 56 -1.16 -13.96 -4.25
C ALA A 56 -1.56 -14.16 -5.71
N ILE A 57 -2.73 -13.65 -6.09
CA ILE A 57 -3.27 -13.78 -7.43
C ILE A 57 -3.26 -12.41 -8.09
N TYR A 58 -2.61 -12.30 -9.24
CA TYR A 58 -2.62 -11.13 -10.10
C TYR A 58 -3.43 -11.45 -11.35
N GLU A 59 -4.49 -10.71 -11.62
CA GLU A 59 -5.35 -10.89 -12.79
C GLU A 59 -5.43 -9.57 -13.57
N LEU A 60 -4.95 -9.56 -14.81
CA LEU A 60 -5.11 -8.45 -15.75
C LEU A 60 -6.32 -8.70 -16.63
N ARG A 61 -7.29 -7.79 -16.58
CA ARG A 61 -8.59 -7.92 -17.25
C ARG A 61 -8.69 -6.99 -18.46
N ASN A 62 -9.55 -7.36 -19.42
CA ASN A 62 -9.72 -6.64 -20.67
C ASN A 62 -10.37 -5.24 -20.52
N ASP A 63 -10.91 -4.93 -19.34
CA ASP A 63 -11.49 -3.64 -18.98
C ASP A 63 -10.50 -2.70 -18.26
N ASN A 64 -9.18 -2.97 -18.38
CA ASN A 64 -8.08 -2.23 -17.77
C ASN A 64 -8.02 -2.31 -16.23
N GLU A 65 -8.58 -3.36 -15.64
CA GLU A 65 -8.45 -3.66 -14.21
C GLU A 65 -7.24 -4.60 -13.96
N LEU A 66 -6.37 -4.20 -13.03
CA LEU A 66 -5.44 -5.12 -12.37
C LEU A 66 -6.05 -5.52 -11.02
N ARG A 67 -6.55 -6.74 -10.92
CA ARG A 67 -7.07 -7.29 -9.68
C ARG A 67 -5.95 -8.03 -8.94
N ILE A 68 -5.82 -7.74 -7.65
CA ILE A 68 -4.89 -8.42 -6.75
C ILE A 68 -5.72 -9.06 -5.63
N ALA A 69 -5.57 -10.36 -5.43
CA ALA A 69 -6.21 -11.08 -4.34
C ALA A 69 -5.16 -11.80 -3.50
N PHE A 70 -5.31 -11.72 -2.19
CA PHE A 70 -4.48 -12.44 -1.24
C PHE A 70 -5.33 -13.47 -0.51
N HIS A 71 -4.77 -14.67 -0.32
CA HIS A 71 -5.35 -15.72 0.50
C HIS A 71 -4.25 -16.32 1.37
N ALA A 72 -4.57 -16.67 2.61
CA ALA A 72 -3.63 -17.35 3.48
C ALA A 72 -4.36 -18.29 4.43
N ILE A 73 -3.74 -19.45 4.70
CA ILE A 73 -4.19 -20.44 5.67
C ILE A 73 -3.00 -20.77 6.56
N ALA A 74 -3.20 -20.77 7.88
CA ALA A 74 -2.18 -21.12 8.85
C ALA A 74 -2.63 -22.28 9.75
N ASP A 75 -1.69 -23.14 10.14
CA ASP A 75 -1.95 -24.29 11.03
C ASP A 75 -1.96 -23.94 12.53
N LYS A 76 -1.56 -22.71 12.88
CA LYS A 76 -1.62 -22.13 14.22
C LYS A 76 -2.13 -20.69 14.14
N ALA A 77 -2.60 -20.16 15.27
CA ALA A 77 -2.91 -18.75 15.40
C ALA A 77 -1.66 -17.91 15.14
N THR A 78 -1.72 -17.07 14.10
CA THR A 78 -0.60 -16.24 13.64
C THR A 78 -1.13 -14.96 13.00
N PRO A 79 -0.45 -13.81 13.16
CA PRO A 79 -0.87 -12.58 12.51
C PRO A 79 -0.57 -12.63 11.00
N ILE A 80 -1.56 -12.28 10.17
CA ILE A 80 -1.42 -12.13 8.72
C ILE A 80 -2.08 -10.80 8.31
N ASN A 81 -1.29 -9.91 7.72
CA ASN A 81 -1.76 -8.66 7.15
C ASN A 81 -0.91 -8.35 5.90
N LEU A 82 -1.47 -8.59 4.72
CA LEU A 82 -0.76 -8.56 3.44
C LEU A 82 -1.13 -7.30 2.67
N THR A 83 -0.20 -6.81 1.85
CA THR A 83 -0.44 -5.66 0.99
C THR A 83 0.31 -5.80 -0.33
N ASN A 84 -0.04 -4.95 -1.31
CA ASN A 84 0.76 -4.72 -2.49
C ASN A 84 1.53 -3.40 -2.34
N HIS A 85 2.83 -3.44 -2.59
CA HIS A 85 3.73 -2.30 -2.39
C HIS A 85 4.18 -1.67 -3.73
N ALA A 86 3.25 -1.54 -4.69
CA ALA A 86 3.55 -0.91 -5.97
C ALA A 86 3.74 0.61 -5.83
N TYR A 87 4.68 1.15 -6.60
CA TYR A 87 4.90 2.58 -6.76
C TYR A 87 4.35 3.03 -8.10
N PHE A 88 3.54 4.08 -8.08
CA PHE A 88 2.92 4.63 -9.28
C PHE A 88 3.43 6.03 -9.56
N ASN A 89 3.98 6.23 -10.76
CA ASN A 89 4.13 7.55 -11.36
C ASN A 89 3.33 7.57 -12.66
N LEU A 90 2.15 8.19 -12.63
CA LEU A 90 1.28 8.29 -13.80
C LEU A 90 1.83 9.16 -14.93
N ALA A 91 2.90 9.95 -14.73
CA ALA A 91 3.60 10.63 -15.82
C ALA A 91 4.61 9.69 -16.52
N GLY A 92 5.05 8.64 -15.82
CA GLY A 92 6.09 7.69 -16.27
C GLY A 92 7.53 8.15 -16.01
N LYS A 93 7.73 9.37 -15.49
CA LYS A 93 9.03 9.95 -15.18
C LYS A 93 8.90 11.16 -14.24
N GLY A 94 10.01 11.57 -13.65
CA GLY A 94 10.05 12.73 -12.76
C GLY A 94 9.36 12.46 -11.42
N ASP A 95 8.92 13.53 -10.75
CA ASP A 95 8.18 13.43 -9.50
C ASP A 95 6.68 13.19 -9.71
N ILE A 96 5.94 13.05 -8.59
CA ILE A 96 4.49 12.89 -8.55
C ILE A 96 3.77 14.12 -7.97
N LEU A 97 4.50 15.22 -7.71
CA LEU A 97 3.99 16.34 -6.93
C LEU A 97 2.83 17.07 -7.63
N GLY A 98 2.78 16.99 -8.96
CA GLY A 98 1.69 17.52 -9.77
C GLY A 98 0.43 16.63 -9.85
N HIS A 99 0.51 15.37 -9.41
CA HIS A 99 -0.62 14.44 -9.49
C HIS A 99 -1.69 14.86 -8.48
N GLN A 100 -2.95 14.79 -8.91
CA GLN A 100 -4.10 15.07 -8.06
C GLN A 100 -4.54 13.78 -7.35
N LEU A 101 -4.40 13.76 -6.04
CA LEU A 101 -4.80 12.67 -5.16
C LEU A 101 -6.14 12.97 -4.51
N THR A 102 -6.97 11.94 -4.39
CA THR A 102 -8.17 11.88 -3.54
C THR A 102 -8.12 10.59 -2.73
N ILE A 103 -8.34 10.66 -1.42
CA ILE A 103 -8.46 9.50 -0.53
C ILE A 103 -9.84 9.56 0.14
N PHE A 104 -10.59 8.46 0.07
CA PHE A 104 -11.94 8.36 0.63
C PHE A 104 -11.90 7.95 2.11
N GLY A 105 -11.27 8.80 2.91
CA GLY A 105 -11.05 8.60 4.34
C GLY A 105 -11.07 9.92 5.12
N ASP A 106 -11.60 9.91 6.35
CA ASP A 106 -11.72 11.09 7.19
C ASP A 106 -10.70 11.17 8.34
N ALA A 107 -9.92 10.11 8.55
CA ALA A 107 -8.89 10.04 9.55
C ALA A 107 -7.63 9.35 9.03
N TYR A 108 -6.51 9.60 9.69
CA TYR A 108 -5.24 8.92 9.45
C TYR A 108 -4.67 8.42 10.78
N THR A 109 -3.71 7.51 10.72
CA THR A 109 -2.97 7.02 11.88
C THR A 109 -1.72 7.88 12.08
N PRO A 110 -1.66 8.73 13.11
CA PRO A 110 -0.45 9.49 13.41
C PRO A 110 0.70 8.57 13.76
N VAL A 111 1.92 9.04 13.55
CA VAL A 111 3.16 8.33 13.86
C VAL A 111 4.07 9.15 14.78
N ASP A 112 4.97 8.46 15.47
CA ASP A 112 6.08 9.09 16.18
C ASP A 112 7.29 9.36 15.26
N ALA A 113 8.38 9.87 15.83
CA ALA A 113 9.61 10.16 15.09
C ALA A 113 10.30 8.91 14.51
N GLY A 114 9.91 7.71 14.94
CA GLY A 114 10.36 6.44 14.38
C GLY A 114 9.43 5.88 13.31
N LEU A 115 8.42 6.65 12.87
CA LEU A 115 7.35 6.23 11.95
C LEU A 115 6.50 5.08 12.49
N ILE A 116 6.40 4.97 13.82
CA ILE A 116 5.55 3.96 14.47
C ILE A 116 4.20 4.57 14.79
N PRO A 117 3.08 3.91 14.44
CA PRO A 117 1.74 4.33 14.82
C PRO A 117 1.65 4.77 16.28
N ALA A 118 1.29 6.03 16.50
CA ALA A 118 1.26 6.67 17.80
C ALA A 118 -0.16 7.12 18.12
N GLY A 119 -0.72 6.55 19.18
CA GLY A 119 -2.00 6.99 19.74
C GLY A 119 -3.23 6.59 18.92
N LEU A 120 -4.30 7.36 19.08
CA LEU A 120 -5.57 7.14 18.39
C LEU A 120 -5.54 7.82 17.01
N PRO A 121 -6.35 7.33 16.06
CA PRO A 121 -6.48 8.02 14.79
C PRO A 121 -6.91 9.49 14.92
N ALA A 122 -6.37 10.33 14.03
CA ALA A 122 -6.63 11.76 14.01
C ALA A 122 -7.41 12.15 12.75
N PRO A 123 -8.30 13.16 12.83
CA PRO A 123 -9.04 13.63 11.67
C PRO A 123 -8.11 14.25 10.64
N VAL A 124 -8.40 14.04 9.36
CA VAL A 124 -7.66 14.71 8.27
C VAL A 124 -8.07 16.17 8.11
N ALA A 125 -9.30 16.52 8.52
CA ALA A 125 -9.89 17.83 8.32
C ALA A 125 -9.02 18.97 8.89
N GLY A 126 -8.68 19.94 8.05
CA GLY A 126 -7.87 21.09 8.46
C GLY A 126 -6.37 20.80 8.58
N THR A 127 -5.91 19.62 8.16
CA THR A 127 -4.48 19.24 8.16
C THR A 127 -3.94 19.10 6.73
N PRO A 128 -2.61 19.01 6.54
CA PRO A 128 -2.00 18.71 5.24
C PRO A 128 -2.41 17.35 4.64
N PHE A 129 -3.03 16.48 5.44
CA PHE A 129 -3.50 15.14 5.06
C PHE A 129 -4.93 15.15 4.48
N ASP A 130 -5.60 16.29 4.39
CA ASP A 130 -6.96 16.38 3.85
C ASP A 130 -7.01 16.20 2.31
N PHE A 131 -7.04 14.94 1.89
CA PHE A 131 -7.25 14.51 0.50
C PHE A 131 -8.70 14.07 0.22
N ARG A 132 -9.68 14.46 1.04
CA ARG A 132 -11.10 14.11 0.80
C ARG A 132 -11.67 14.71 -0.48
N THR A 133 -11.00 15.73 -1.00
CA THR A 133 -11.25 16.31 -2.33
C THR A 133 -9.95 16.30 -3.13
N PRO A 134 -9.99 16.34 -4.48
CA PRO A 134 -8.79 16.33 -5.29
C PRO A 134 -7.82 17.46 -4.93
N ARG A 135 -6.58 17.10 -4.57
CA ARG A 135 -5.48 18.04 -4.27
C ARG A 135 -4.19 17.54 -4.90
N ALA A 136 -3.37 18.48 -5.37
CA ALA A 136 -2.04 18.12 -5.84
C ALA A 136 -1.21 17.59 -4.67
N ILE A 137 -0.49 16.47 -4.86
CA ILE A 137 0.33 15.86 -3.80
C ILE A 137 1.34 16.88 -3.25
N GLY A 138 1.94 17.69 -4.12
CA GLY A 138 2.91 18.72 -3.74
C GLY A 138 2.33 19.97 -3.07
N GLU A 139 1.01 20.18 -3.06
CA GLU A 139 0.39 21.42 -2.57
C GLU A 139 0.74 21.71 -1.10
N ARG A 140 0.84 20.65 -0.28
CA ARG A 140 0.96 20.77 1.18
C ARG A 140 2.10 19.96 1.78
N ILE A 141 2.82 19.18 0.97
CA ILE A 141 3.86 18.25 1.42
C ILE A 141 5.00 18.92 2.21
N GLY A 142 5.25 20.21 1.97
CA GLY A 142 6.27 21.01 2.65
C GLY A 142 5.75 21.94 3.75
N GLN A 143 4.47 21.82 4.15
CA GLN A 143 3.94 22.65 5.24
C GLN A 143 4.58 22.28 6.58
N GLN A 144 4.66 23.25 7.49
CA GLN A 144 5.14 23.02 8.84
C GLN A 144 4.10 22.23 9.63
N ASP A 145 4.29 20.91 9.67
CA ASP A 145 3.46 19.96 10.39
C ASP A 145 4.36 18.84 10.93
N ALA A 146 4.11 18.40 12.17
CA ALA A 146 4.97 17.41 12.82
C ALA A 146 4.97 16.06 12.08
N GLN A 147 3.82 15.63 11.56
CA GLN A 147 3.67 14.34 10.88
C GLN A 147 4.34 14.36 9.50
N LEU A 148 4.22 15.46 8.76
CA LEU A 148 5.01 15.66 7.53
C LEU A 148 6.51 15.67 7.83
N GLY A 149 6.92 16.29 8.94
CA GLY A 149 8.30 16.31 9.39
C GLY A 149 8.85 14.92 9.69
N PHE A 150 8.09 14.07 10.37
CA PHE A 150 8.49 12.68 10.64
C PHE A 150 8.61 11.86 9.35
N GLY A 151 7.65 12.00 8.43
CA GLY A 151 7.64 11.28 7.17
C GLY A 151 8.64 11.77 6.12
N SER A 152 9.19 12.99 6.26
CA SER A 152 9.84 13.72 5.16
C SER A 152 8.93 13.83 3.93
N GLY A 153 7.62 14.02 4.17
CA GLY A 153 6.54 13.90 3.20
C GLY A 153 5.40 13.06 3.76
N TYR A 154 4.62 12.44 2.88
CA TYR A 154 3.55 11.53 3.29
C TYR A 154 4.10 10.11 3.48
N ASP A 155 3.92 9.55 4.66
CA ASP A 155 4.08 8.13 4.94
C ASP A 155 3.09 7.66 6.02
N HIS A 156 1.78 7.69 5.70
CA HIS A 156 0.74 7.46 6.70
C HIS A 156 -0.36 6.52 6.20
N ASN A 157 -0.92 5.76 7.14
CA ASN A 157 -2.12 4.98 6.93
C ASN A 157 -3.36 5.89 7.05
N PHE A 158 -4.19 5.92 6.02
CA PHE A 158 -5.49 6.58 6.02
C PHE A 158 -6.58 5.57 6.32
N MET A 159 -7.50 5.93 7.20
CA MET A 159 -8.70 5.13 7.51
C MET A 159 -9.76 5.39 6.46
N LEU A 160 -10.26 4.33 5.82
CA LEU A 160 -11.24 4.44 4.76
C LEU A 160 -12.67 4.47 5.31
N ASN A 161 -13.51 5.31 4.72
CA ASN A 161 -14.92 5.46 5.09
C ASN A 161 -15.77 4.35 4.46
N LYS A 162 -15.58 3.11 4.90
CA LYS A 162 -16.30 1.94 4.38
C LYS A 162 -17.76 1.93 4.83
N SER A 163 -18.67 1.57 3.93
CA SER A 163 -20.09 1.45 4.28
C SER A 163 -20.39 0.19 5.10
N ALA A 164 -19.59 -0.87 4.93
CA ALA A 164 -19.68 -2.13 5.66
C ALA A 164 -18.32 -2.84 5.72
N ASP A 165 -18.17 -3.77 6.67
CA ASP A 165 -16.98 -4.61 6.76
C ASP A 165 -16.75 -5.39 5.46
N LYS A 166 -15.51 -5.36 4.95
CA LYS A 166 -15.05 -6.01 3.71
C LYS A 166 -15.75 -5.58 2.42
N ALA A 167 -16.48 -4.45 2.41
CA ALA A 167 -17.05 -3.92 1.17
C ALA A 167 -15.94 -3.45 0.22
N MET A 168 -15.97 -3.93 -1.04
CA MET A 168 -15.11 -3.43 -2.11
C MET A 168 -15.56 -2.03 -2.52
N GLU A 169 -14.82 -1.02 -2.10
CA GLU A 169 -15.13 0.39 -2.34
C GLU A 169 -13.87 1.16 -2.73
N VAL A 170 -14.06 2.26 -3.46
CA VAL A 170 -12.95 3.13 -3.89
C VAL A 170 -12.23 3.68 -2.67
N ALA A 171 -10.97 3.32 -2.51
CA ALA A 171 -10.08 3.76 -1.45
C ALA A 171 -9.41 5.09 -1.81
N ALA A 172 -8.93 5.19 -3.05
CA ALA A 172 -8.21 6.36 -3.54
C ALA A 172 -8.35 6.52 -5.05
N ARG A 173 -8.12 7.74 -5.52
CA ARG A 173 -8.07 8.10 -6.94
C ARG A 173 -6.91 9.05 -7.18
N VAL A 174 -6.11 8.77 -8.20
CA VAL A 174 -4.97 9.60 -8.62
C VAL A 174 -5.14 9.98 -10.08
N VAL A 175 -4.91 11.24 -10.41
CA VAL A 175 -4.92 11.77 -11.78
C VAL A 175 -3.60 12.46 -12.05
N ASP A 176 -2.99 12.19 -13.19
CA ASP A 176 -1.98 13.09 -13.77
C ASP A 176 -2.67 14.04 -14.75
N PRO A 177 -2.81 15.34 -14.43
CA PRO A 177 -3.47 16.30 -15.31
C PRO A 177 -2.78 16.46 -16.67
N ALA A 178 -1.47 16.23 -16.75
CA ALA A 178 -0.71 16.45 -17.97
C ALA A 178 -0.98 15.37 -19.03
N SER A 179 -1.02 14.10 -18.61
CA SER A 179 -1.32 12.99 -19.53
C SER A 179 -2.80 12.59 -19.57
N GLY A 180 -3.60 13.02 -18.59
CA GLY A 180 -5.00 12.59 -18.43
C GLY A 180 -5.17 11.16 -17.91
N ARG A 181 -4.07 10.47 -17.55
CA ARG A 181 -4.11 9.13 -16.97
C ARG A 181 -4.71 9.16 -15.57
N VAL A 182 -5.50 8.13 -15.25
CA VAL A 182 -6.21 7.97 -13.98
C VAL A 182 -5.92 6.59 -13.42
N LEU A 183 -5.66 6.52 -12.12
CA LEU A 183 -5.62 5.29 -11.34
C LEU A 183 -6.69 5.37 -10.25
N GLU A 184 -7.56 4.36 -10.19
CA GLU A 184 -8.51 4.16 -9.09
C GLU A 184 -8.12 2.89 -8.34
N VAL A 185 -8.06 3.00 -7.00
CA VAL A 185 -7.80 1.87 -6.12
C VAL A 185 -9.11 1.50 -5.44
N VAL A 186 -9.59 0.29 -5.68
CA VAL A 186 -10.78 -0.28 -5.01
C VAL A 186 -10.30 -1.38 -4.09
N SER A 187 -10.75 -1.37 -2.83
CA SER A 187 -10.25 -2.31 -1.82
C SER A 187 -11.35 -2.71 -0.84
N GLN A 188 -11.20 -3.89 -0.23
CA GLN A 188 -11.99 -4.35 0.92
C GLN A 188 -11.34 -3.99 2.25
N GLU A 189 -10.08 -3.55 2.22
CA GLU A 189 -9.29 -3.26 3.43
C GLU A 189 -9.77 -1.98 4.14
N PRO A 190 -9.62 -1.87 5.46
CA PRO A 190 -10.11 -0.75 6.25
C PRO A 190 -9.25 0.52 6.11
N GLY A 191 -8.06 0.41 5.51
CA GLY A 191 -7.11 1.51 5.38
C GLY A 191 -6.29 1.44 4.10
N ILE A 192 -5.61 2.54 3.80
CA ILE A 192 -4.62 2.62 2.73
C ILE A 192 -3.38 3.37 3.21
N GLN A 193 -2.21 2.74 3.12
CA GLN A 193 -0.93 3.41 3.34
C GLN A 193 -0.61 4.27 2.12
N PHE A 194 -0.42 5.57 2.30
CA PHE A 194 0.11 6.45 1.27
C PHE A 194 1.53 6.89 1.64
N TYR A 195 2.48 6.41 0.85
CA TYR A 195 3.89 6.79 0.90
C TYR A 195 4.25 7.53 -0.39
N SER A 196 4.72 8.78 -0.27
CA SER A 196 5.04 9.64 -1.41
C SER A 196 6.42 9.44 -2.01
N GLY A 197 7.14 8.37 -1.65
CA GLY A 197 8.45 8.07 -2.23
C GLY A 197 9.61 8.86 -1.63
N ASN A 198 9.49 9.28 -0.37
CA ASN A 198 10.35 10.28 0.29
C ASN A 198 11.85 9.91 0.33
N PHE A 199 12.16 8.61 0.26
CA PHE A 199 13.51 8.05 0.27
C PHE A 199 13.86 7.31 -1.02
N LEU A 200 13.04 7.44 -2.07
CA LEU A 200 13.41 7.00 -3.41
C LEU A 200 14.33 8.03 -4.05
N ASP A 201 15.38 7.56 -4.69
CA ASP A 201 16.27 8.37 -5.49
C ASP A 201 16.29 7.89 -6.96
N ASP A 202 17.03 8.60 -7.80
CA ASP A 202 17.15 8.30 -9.23
C ASP A 202 17.86 6.95 -9.52
N SER A 203 18.33 6.22 -8.50
CA SER A 203 18.90 4.87 -8.69
C SER A 203 17.83 3.82 -8.99
N VAL A 204 16.56 4.11 -8.67
CA VAL A 204 15.43 3.20 -8.90
C VAL A 204 14.78 3.50 -10.25
N SER A 205 15.02 2.64 -11.24
CA SER A 205 14.34 2.72 -12.54
C SER A 205 12.97 2.02 -12.49
N GLY A 206 11.93 2.73 -12.92
CA GLY A 206 10.59 2.17 -13.10
C GLY A 206 10.50 1.16 -14.24
N LYS A 207 9.35 0.48 -14.37
CA LYS A 207 9.11 -0.55 -15.39
C LYS A 207 8.42 -0.01 -16.67
N GLY A 208 8.64 1.26 -17.02
CA GLY A 208 7.94 1.92 -18.13
C GLY A 208 8.77 2.99 -18.83
#